data_AF-A0A1X7SXA8-F1
#
_entry.id   AF-A0A1X7SXA8-F1
#
_cell.length_a   1.000
_cell.length_b   1.000
_cell.length_c   1.000
_cell.angle_alpha   90.00
_cell.angle_beta   90.00
_cell.angle_gamma   90.00
#
_symmetry.space_group_name_H-M   'P 1'
#
loop_
_entity.id
_entity.type
_entity.pdbx_description
1 polymer ?
#
loop_
_entity_poly.entity_id
_entity_poly.type
_entity_poly.pdbx_seq_one_letter_code
_entity_poly.pdbx_strand_id
1 'polypeptide(L)'
;MVVEWILGDLKKLNKRQLYYQFLSLGMIVSSALMIWKGLMVVTGSESPIVVVLSGSMEPAFFRGDLLFLTNYEEDPIRSGEIVVFKVKDRDIPIVHRVLTVHEE
;
A
#
# COMPACT_ATOMS: atom_id res chain seq x y z
N MET A 1 -7.43 -35.80 -8.57
CA MET A 1 -6.39 -36.57 -7.87
C MET A 1 -5.72 -35.76 -6.75
N VAL A 2 -5.07 -34.61 -7.04
CA VAL A 2 -4.48 -33.75 -5.98
C VAL A 2 -5.55 -33.11 -5.07
N VAL A 3 -6.64 -32.60 -5.65
CA VAL A 3 -7.72 -31.94 -4.89
C VAL A 3 -8.48 -32.93 -3.98
N GLU A 4 -8.77 -34.12 -4.50
CA GLU A 4 -9.37 -35.24 -3.76
C GLU A 4 -8.50 -35.69 -2.57
N TRP A 5 -7.17 -35.72 -2.77
CA TRP A 5 -6.21 -36.06 -1.71
C TRP A 5 -6.18 -35.01 -0.60
N ILE A 6 -6.16 -33.71 -0.97
CA ILE A 6 -6.26 -32.60 -0.02
C ILE A 6 -7.57 -32.65 0.77
N LEU A 7 -8.70 -32.93 0.11
CA LEU A 7 -10.00 -33.09 0.76
C LEU A 7 -10.04 -34.30 1.71
N GLY A 8 -9.41 -35.41 1.33
CA GLY A 8 -9.29 -36.62 2.16
C GLY A 8 -8.47 -36.38 3.43
N ASP A 9 -7.40 -35.60 3.33
CA ASP A 9 -6.57 -35.21 4.48
C ASP A 9 -7.29 -34.20 5.38
N LEU A 10 -7.99 -33.22 4.81
CA LEU A 10 -8.84 -32.28 5.55
C LEU A 10 -9.91 -33.00 6.40
N LYS A 11 -10.49 -34.08 5.88
CA LYS A 11 -11.50 -34.88 6.59
C LYS A 11 -10.93 -35.71 7.75
N LYS A 12 -9.62 -35.98 7.75
CA LYS A 12 -8.91 -36.70 8.82
C LYS A 12 -8.39 -35.79 9.93
N LEU A 13 -8.46 -34.47 9.76
CA LEU A 13 -8.02 -33.52 10.77
C LEU A 13 -8.99 -33.50 11.97
N ASN A 14 -8.44 -33.58 13.17
CA ASN A 14 -9.20 -33.34 14.39
C ASN A 14 -9.80 -31.93 14.35
N LYS A 15 -11.08 -31.77 14.69
CA LYS A 15 -11.79 -30.46 14.69
C LYS A 15 -10.96 -29.36 15.37
N ARG A 16 -10.34 -29.69 16.51
CA ARG A 16 -9.45 -28.79 17.26
C ARG A 16 -8.22 -28.33 16.47
N GLN A 17 -7.60 -29.23 15.70
CA GLN A 17 -6.43 -28.90 14.87
C GLN A 17 -6.79 -28.01 13.68
N LEU A 18 -7.96 -28.25 13.07
CA LEU A 18 -8.50 -27.38 12.03
C LEU A 18 -8.73 -25.95 12.56
N TYR A 19 -9.32 -25.79 13.74
CA TYR A 19 -9.50 -24.47 14.37
C TYR A 19 -8.18 -23.75 14.62
N TYR A 20 -7.14 -24.43 15.12
CA TYR A 20 -5.83 -23.79 15.33
C TYR A 20 -5.17 -23.37 14.03
N GLN A 21 -5.31 -24.15 12.94
CA GLN A 21 -4.78 -23.75 11.63
C GLN A 21 -5.47 -22.49 11.10
N PHE A 22 -6.80 -22.43 11.19
CA PHE A 22 -7.53 -21.22 10.80
C PHE A 22 -7.20 -20.01 11.67
N LEU A 23 -7.07 -20.21 12.99
CA LEU A 23 -6.69 -19.13 13.90
C LEU A 23 -5.28 -18.61 13.58
N SER A 24 -4.31 -19.51 13.35
CA SER A 24 -2.94 -19.13 13.00
C SER A 24 -2.90 -18.37 11.66
N LEU A 25 -3.63 -18.84 10.66
CA LEU A 25 -3.74 -18.13 9.38
C LEU A 25 -4.38 -16.75 9.56
N GLY A 26 -5.47 -16.68 10.33
CA GLY A 26 -6.16 -15.43 10.64
C GLY A 26 -5.26 -14.43 11.36
N MET A 27 -4.43 -14.90 12.30
CA MET A 27 -3.44 -14.06 12.99
C MET A 27 -2.41 -13.50 12.02
N ILE A 28 -1.83 -14.31 11.13
CA ILE A 28 -0.83 -13.86 10.15
C ILE A 28 -1.42 -12.79 9.21
N VAL A 29 -2.61 -13.07 8.65
CA VAL A 29 -3.30 -12.14 7.75
C VAL A 29 -3.67 -10.85 8.48
N SER A 30 -4.20 -10.95 9.70
CA SER A 30 -4.54 -9.79 10.54
C SER A 30 -3.30 -8.93 10.83
N SER A 31 -2.19 -9.54 11.23
CA SER A 31 -0.94 -8.83 11.48
C SER A 31 -0.43 -8.10 10.23
N ALA A 32 -0.47 -8.73 9.05
CA ALA A 32 -0.09 -8.08 7.80
C ALA A 32 -0.98 -6.86 7.48
N LEU A 33 -2.29 -7.00 7.65
CA LEU A 33 -3.25 -5.91 7.46
C LEU A 33 -3.07 -4.78 8.49
N MET A 34 -2.78 -5.12 9.74
CA MET A 34 -2.49 -4.15 10.80
C MET A 34 -1.22 -3.34 10.49
N ILE A 35 -0.17 -3.97 9.97
CA ILE A 35 1.04 -3.26 9.53
C ILE A 35 0.71 -2.28 8.41
N TRP A 36 -0.01 -2.73 7.38
CA TRP A 36 -0.40 -1.87 6.25
C TRP A 36 -1.28 -0.68 6.68
N LYS A 37 -2.29 -0.93 7.51
CA LYS A 37 -3.15 0.13 8.07
C LYS A 37 -2.40 1.04 9.03
N GLY A 38 -1.48 0.50 9.82
CA GLY A 38 -0.59 1.27 10.68
C GLY A 38 0.25 2.25 9.87
N LEU A 39 0.82 1.80 8.75
CA LEU A 39 1.56 2.68 7.83
C LEU A 39 0.67 3.81 7.29
N MET A 40 -0.55 3.51 6.83
CA MET A 40 -1.49 4.55 6.37
C MET A 40 -1.76 5.62 7.44
N VAL A 41 -1.96 5.20 8.69
CA VAL A 41 -2.23 6.12 9.81
C VAL A 41 -1.01 6.96 10.15
N VAL A 42 0.18 6.33 10.21
CA VAL A 42 1.44 7.03 10.56
C VAL A 42 1.85 8.03 9.50
N THR A 43 1.68 7.70 8.22
CA THR A 43 2.06 8.61 7.14
C THR A 43 0.98 9.61 6.79
N GLY A 44 -0.25 9.46 7.28
CA GLY A 44 -1.39 10.31 6.89
C GLY A 44 -1.80 10.17 5.42
N SER A 45 -1.31 9.14 4.73
CA SER A 45 -1.57 8.88 3.31
C SER A 45 -2.44 7.64 3.12
N GLU A 46 -3.42 7.72 2.21
CA GLU A 46 -4.22 6.55 1.78
C GLU A 46 -3.35 5.47 1.13
N SER A 47 -2.22 5.86 0.56
CA SER A 47 -1.27 4.95 -0.08
C SER A 47 0.15 5.37 0.33
N PRO A 48 0.69 4.83 1.45
CA PRO A 48 2.02 5.19 1.92
C PRO A 48 3.13 4.76 0.96
N ILE A 49 2.85 3.81 0.06
CA ILE A 49 3.83 3.24 -0.87
C ILE A 49 3.20 3.16 -2.26
N VAL A 50 3.79 3.85 -3.24
CA VAL A 50 3.34 3.84 -4.64
C VAL A 50 4.52 3.54 -5.58
N VAL A 51 4.22 3.04 -6.77
CA VAL A 51 5.23 2.73 -7.80
C VAL A 51 5.12 3.71 -8.97
N VAL A 52 6.26 4.15 -9.48
CA VAL A 52 6.34 5.03 -10.65
C VAL A 52 6.04 4.24 -11.92
N LEU A 53 4.94 4.59 -12.59
CA LEU A 53 4.47 3.91 -13.80
C LEU A 53 5.03 4.50 -15.10
N SER A 54 5.40 5.78 -15.10
CA SER A 54 5.81 6.52 -16.30
C SER A 54 7.11 7.30 -16.07
N GLY A 55 7.78 7.66 -17.17
CA GLY A 55 9.07 8.37 -17.14
C GLY A 55 8.96 9.90 -17.23
N SER A 56 7.83 10.50 -16.84
CA SER A 56 7.64 11.97 -16.97
C SER A 56 8.52 12.78 -16.03
N MET A 57 9.05 12.15 -14.98
CA MET A 57 9.91 12.77 -13.97
C MET A 57 11.39 12.40 -14.13
N GLU A 58 11.79 11.83 -15.28
CA GLU A 58 13.19 11.57 -15.58
C GLU A 58 13.98 12.90 -15.66
N PRO A 59 15.19 13.00 -15.04
CA PRO A 59 16.01 11.93 -14.47
C PRO A 59 15.81 11.66 -12.97
N ALA A 60 14.86 12.34 -12.29
CA ALA A 60 14.69 12.24 -10.84
C ALA A 60 14.04 10.91 -10.40
N PHE A 61 13.12 10.39 -11.22
CA PHE A 61 12.50 9.08 -11.02
C PHE A 61 12.45 8.28 -12.31
N PHE A 62 12.65 6.98 -12.18
CA PHE A 62 12.55 6.01 -13.24
C PHE A 62 11.35 5.10 -13.03
N ARG A 63 10.91 4.45 -14.11
CA ARG A 63 9.81 3.48 -14.05
C ARG A 63 10.22 2.31 -13.16
N GLY A 64 9.35 1.96 -12.22
CA GLY A 64 9.60 0.91 -11.23
C GLY A 64 10.13 1.43 -9.89
N ASP A 65 10.48 2.72 -9.78
CA ASP A 65 10.87 3.29 -8.49
C ASP A 65 9.71 3.25 -7.50
N LEU A 66 10.04 2.95 -6.25
CA LEU A 66 9.10 2.92 -5.14
C LEU A 66 9.16 4.24 -4.40
N LEU A 67 8.04 4.95 -4.34
CA LEU A 67 7.92 6.20 -3.58
C LEU A 67 7.25 5.92 -2.24
N PHE A 68 7.85 6.46 -1.19
CA PHE A 68 7.26 6.49 0.14
C PHE A 68 6.59 7.85 0.35
N LEU A 69 5.30 7.84 0.65
CA LEU A 69 4.47 9.05 0.73
C LEU A 69 4.12 9.36 2.17
N THR A 70 4.29 10.62 2.54
CA THR A 70 3.87 11.22 3.81
C THR A 70 3.01 12.43 3.53
N ASN A 71 1.95 12.58 4.30
CA ASN A 71 0.97 13.65 4.18
C ASN A 71 0.65 14.16 5.60
N TYR A 72 1.52 15.03 6.10
CA TYR A 72 1.37 15.65 7.42
C TYR A 72 0.72 17.01 7.26
N GLU A 73 -0.40 17.25 7.94
CA GLU A 73 -1.12 18.54 7.86
C GLU A 73 -0.29 19.71 8.39
N GLU A 74 0.66 19.44 9.29
CA GLU A 74 1.55 20.45 9.89
C GLU A 74 2.68 20.90 8.95
N ASP A 75 2.92 20.19 7.84
CA ASP A 75 4.00 20.49 6.89
C ASP A 75 3.43 20.98 5.55
N PRO A 76 3.31 22.32 5.37
CA PRO A 76 2.74 22.86 4.15
C PRO A 76 3.68 22.66 2.96
N ILE A 77 3.08 22.39 1.80
CA ILE A 77 3.79 22.12 0.54
C ILE A 77 4.61 23.34 0.10
N ARG A 78 5.87 23.12 -0.29
CA ARG A 78 6.79 24.16 -0.75
C ARG A 78 7.21 24.01 -2.21
N SER A 79 7.61 25.13 -2.82
CA SER A 79 8.23 25.13 -4.14
C SER A 79 9.48 24.22 -4.15
N GLY A 80 9.55 23.33 -5.13
CA GLY A 80 10.62 22.35 -5.29
C GLY A 80 10.28 20.96 -4.77
N GLU A 81 9.23 20.80 -3.96
CA GLU A 81 8.80 19.49 -3.44
C GLU A 81 8.15 18.64 -4.53
N ILE A 82 8.20 17.32 -4.32
CA ILE A 82 7.60 16.34 -5.21
C ILE A 82 6.34 15.84 -4.53
N VAL A 83 5.19 16.13 -5.14
CA VAL A 83 3.89 15.80 -4.59
C VAL A 83 3.23 14.72 -5.43
N VAL A 84 2.44 13.89 -4.76
CA VAL A 84 1.59 12.88 -5.39
C VAL A 84 0.15 13.25 -5.11
N PHE A 85 -0.64 13.43 -6.15
CA PHE A 85 -2.05 13.80 -6.02
C PHE A 85 -2.93 12.97 -6.95
N LYS A 86 -4.19 12.80 -6.54
CA LYS A 86 -5.22 12.15 -7.32
C LYS A 86 -6.18 13.19 -7.90
N VAL A 87 -6.45 13.09 -9.19
CA VAL A 87 -7.46 13.92 -9.88
C VAL A 87 -8.78 13.16 -9.87
N LYS A 88 -9.91 13.84 -9.66
CA LYS A 88 -11.24 13.18 -9.53
C LYS A 88 -11.58 12.27 -10.72
N ASP A 89 -11.16 12.64 -11.93
CA ASP A 89 -11.43 11.89 -13.16
C ASP A 89 -10.28 10.94 -13.57
N ARG A 90 -9.32 10.69 -12.68
CA ARG A 90 -8.22 9.73 -12.92
C ARG A 90 -8.00 8.81 -11.73
N ASP A 91 -8.00 7.52 -12.00
CA ASP A 91 -7.72 6.49 -10.99
C ASP A 91 -6.23 6.41 -10.62
N ILE A 92 -5.35 6.81 -11.53
CA ILE A 92 -3.90 6.73 -11.36
C ILE A 92 -3.39 8.06 -10.75
N PRO A 93 -2.70 8.01 -9.60
CA PRO A 93 -2.10 9.20 -9.01
C PRO A 93 -0.96 9.75 -9.87
N ILE A 94 -0.78 11.07 -9.82
CA ILE A 94 0.22 11.79 -10.63
C ILE A 94 1.31 12.29 -9.70
N VAL A 95 2.57 12.07 -10.10
CA VAL A 95 3.77 12.53 -9.39
C VAL A 95 4.36 13.71 -10.16
N HIS A 96 4.45 14.89 -9.55
CA HIS A 96 5.05 16.08 -10.17
C HIS A 96 5.83 16.92 -9.15
N ARG A 97 6.74 17.78 -9.65
CA ARG A 97 7.44 18.78 -8.85
C ARG A 97 6.66 20.09 -8.80
N VAL A 98 6.48 20.63 -7.61
CA VAL A 98 5.88 21.95 -7.38
C VAL A 98 6.86 23.03 -7.84
N LEU A 99 6.41 23.94 -8.69
CA LEU A 99 7.24 25.06 -9.18
C LEU A 99 6.97 26.35 -8.42
N THR A 100 5.71 26.64 -8.14
CA THR A 100 5.28 27.86 -7.46
C THR A 100 4.06 27.55 -6.63
N VAL A 101 4.10 27.95 -5.36
CA VAL A 101 2.97 27.91 -4.44
C VAL A 101 2.35 29.30 -4.42
N HIS A 102 1.03 29.37 -4.53
CA HIS A 102 0.28 30.62 -4.41
C HIS A 102 -0.38 30.60 -3.02
N GLU A 103 0.13 31.41 -2.11
CA GLU A 103 -0.48 31.66 -0.79
C GLU A 103 -1.35 32.93 -0.92
N GLU A 104 -2.58 32.88 -0.41
CA GLU A 104 -3.46 34.05 -0.32
C GLU A 104 -3.03 35.03 0.78
#